data_AF-A0A4V1Y6W0-F1
#
_entry.id   AF-A0A4V1Y6W0-F1
#
_cell.length_a   1.000
_cell.length_b   1.000
_cell.length_c   1.000
_cell.angle_alpha   90.00
_cell.angle_beta   90.00
_cell.angle_gamma   90.00
#
_symmetry.space_group_name_H-M   'P 1'
#
loop_
_entity.id
_entity.type
_entity.pdbx_description
1 polymer ?
#
loop_
_entity_poly.entity_id
_entity_poly.type
_entity_poly.pdbx_seq_one_letter_code
_entity_poly.pdbx_strand_id
1 'polypeptide(L)'
;MSNVNADFGHKAEQIIHDKGMTKRAVSEKSGIPYSSLNSTLKGYRAVTLEFIIALAEAVGVVPSELLPPQFASAELASKEGE
;
A
#
# COMPACT_ATOMS: atom_id res chain seq x y z
N MET A 1 4.99 15.78 -12.80
CA MET A 1 5.65 14.47 -12.61
C MET A 1 4.90 13.74 -11.51
N SER A 2 4.41 12.52 -11.74
CA SER A 2 3.79 11.71 -10.67
C SER A 2 4.83 11.46 -9.58
N ASN A 3 4.44 11.65 -8.32
CA ASN A 3 5.25 11.27 -7.18
C ASN A 3 4.76 9.89 -6.73
N VAL A 4 5.41 8.84 -7.24
CA VAL A 4 5.06 7.44 -6.96
C VAL A 4 4.92 7.14 -5.45
N ASN A 5 5.74 7.78 -4.60
CA ASN A 5 5.63 7.60 -3.15
C ASN A 5 4.34 8.22 -2.58
N ALA A 6 3.93 9.38 -3.09
CA ALA A 6 2.68 10.01 -2.68
C ALA A 6 1.47 9.21 -3.19
N ASP A 7 1.52 8.73 -4.44
CA ASP A 7 0.47 7.89 -5.02
C ASP A 7 0.29 6.59 -4.22
N PHE A 8 1.40 5.94 -3.86
CA PHE A 8 1.38 4.76 -2.98
C PHE A 8 0.80 5.10 -1.61
N GLY A 9 1.24 6.21 -1.01
CA GLY A 9 0.77 6.67 0.29
C GLY A 9 -0.74 6.88 0.34
N HIS A 10 -1.30 7.55 -0.67
CA HIS A 10 -2.75 7.75 -0.81
C HIS A 10 -3.51 6.42 -0.96
N LYS A 11 -3.01 5.50 -1.81
CA LYS A 11 -3.63 4.19 -2.00
C LYS A 11 -3.63 3.36 -0.71
N ALA A 12 -2.50 3.35 0.00
CA ALA A 12 -2.37 2.66 1.28
C ALA A 12 -3.27 3.28 2.36
N GLU A 13 -3.35 4.62 2.46
CA GLU A 13 -4.25 5.28 3.40
C GLU A 13 -5.72 4.94 3.13
N GLN A 14 -6.12 4.88 1.86
CA GLN A 14 -7.47 4.48 1.47
C GLN A 14 -7.77 3.04 1.90
N ILE A 15 -6.87 2.09 1.64
CA ILE A 15 -7.05 0.69 2.05
C ILE A 15 -7.14 0.56 3.57
N ILE A 16 -6.28 1.26 4.32
CA ILE A 16 -6.32 1.28 5.80
C ILE A 16 -7.68 1.78 6.30
N HIS A 17 -8.18 2.87 5.70
CA HIS A 17 -9.48 3.43 6.02
C HIS A 17 -10.63 2.46 5.70
N ASP A 18 -10.63 1.86 4.51
CA ASP A 18 -11.69 0.95 4.05
C ASP A 18 -11.74 -0.34 4.88
N LYS A 19 -10.60 -0.77 5.45
CA LYS A 19 -10.52 -1.87 6.42
C LYS A 19 -10.93 -1.45 7.85
N GLY A 20 -11.28 -0.19 8.07
CA GLY A 20 -11.67 0.34 9.39
C GLY A 20 -10.54 0.38 10.40
N MET A 21 -9.28 0.46 9.94
CA MET A 21 -8.10 0.38 10.79
C MET A 21 -7.52 1.76 11.08
N THR A 22 -6.96 1.95 12.28
CA THR A 22 -6.13 3.13 12.58
C THR A 22 -4.69 2.87 12.17
N LYS A 23 -3.94 3.92 11.81
CA LYS A 23 -2.50 3.83 11.55
C LYS A 23 -1.72 3.21 12.72
N ARG A 24 -2.18 3.41 13.96
CA ARG A 24 -1.57 2.80 15.14
C ARG A 24 -1.78 1.29 15.16
N ALA A 25 -2.99 0.82 14.94
CA ALA A 25 -3.28 -0.62 14.84
C ALA A 25 -2.50 -1.29 13.70
N VAL A 26 -2.35 -0.61 12.56
CA VAL A 26 -1.54 -1.10 11.43
C VAL A 26 -0.07 -1.18 11.79
N SER A 27 0.48 -0.15 12.47
CA SER A 27 1.87 -0.14 12.95
C SER A 27 2.15 -1.30 13.92
N GLU A 28 1.23 -1.57 14.85
CA GLU A 28 1.34 -2.69 15.79
C GLU A 28 1.28 -4.05 15.07
N LYS A 29 0.39 -4.21 14.09
CA LYS A 29 0.23 -5.46 13.32
C LYS A 29 1.37 -5.73 12.35
N SER A 30 1.91 -4.71 11.69
CA SER A 30 2.96 -4.87 10.67
C SER A 30 4.37 -4.91 11.26
N GLY A 31 4.53 -4.55 12.54
CA GLY A 31 5.86 -4.33 13.14
C GLY A 31 6.58 -3.07 12.62
N ILE A 32 5.96 -2.31 11.71
CA ILE A 32 6.53 -1.07 11.18
C ILE A 32 6.37 0.03 12.24
N PRO A 33 7.44 0.73 12.66
CA PRO A 33 7.31 1.85 13.60
C PRO A 33 6.34 2.92 13.09
N TYR A 34 5.48 3.44 13.96
CA TYR A 34 4.43 4.40 13.57
C TYR A 34 4.96 5.62 12.80
N SER A 35 6.11 6.15 13.22
CA SER A 35 6.77 7.28 12.54
C SER A 35 7.22 6.91 11.12
N SER A 36 7.75 5.70 10.93
CA SER A 36 8.14 5.17 9.61
C SER A 36 6.93 4.92 8.73
N LEU A 37 5.86 4.30 9.27
CA LEU A 37 4.58 4.12 8.58
C LEU A 37 4.04 5.48 8.12
N ASN A 38 3.87 6.43 9.04
CA ASN A 38 3.29 7.73 8.75
C ASN A 38 4.15 8.57 7.78
N SER A 39 5.48 8.49 7.86
CA SER A 39 6.37 9.19 6.90
C SER A 39 6.26 8.60 5.49
N THR A 40 6.12 7.28 5.39
CA THR A 40 5.96 6.59 4.10
C THR A 40 4.59 6.87 3.49
N LEU A 41 3.52 6.84 4.30
CA LEU A 41 2.16 7.19 3.86
C LEU A 41 2.05 8.65 3.38
N LYS A 42 2.87 9.57 3.92
CA LYS A 42 2.96 10.96 3.45
C LYS A 42 3.86 11.14 2.22
N GLY A 43 4.49 10.07 1.71
CA GLY A 43 5.41 10.11 0.58
C GLY A 43 6.79 10.73 0.89
N TYR A 44 7.14 10.92 2.16
CA TYR A 44 8.44 11.48 2.57
C TYR A 44 9.59 10.47 2.52
N ARG A 45 9.27 9.17 2.42
CA ARG A 45 10.24 8.09 2.34
C ARG A 45 9.95 7.21 1.13
N ALA A 46 11.01 6.63 0.58
CA ALA A 46 10.89 5.62 -0.43
C ALA A 46 10.18 4.39 0.13
N VAL A 47 9.34 3.77 -0.71
CA VAL A 47 8.62 2.54 -0.40
C VAL A 47 9.52 1.35 -0.76
N THR A 48 9.79 0.46 0.19
CA THR A 48 10.54 -0.78 -0.05
C THR A 48 9.60 -1.97 -0.23
N LEU A 49 10.09 -3.04 -0.86
CA LEU A 49 9.31 -4.26 -1.01
C LEU A 49 8.92 -4.87 0.35
N GLU A 50 9.84 -4.87 1.33
CA GLU A 50 9.58 -5.32 2.70
C GLU A 50 8.43 -4.53 3.35
N PHE A 51 8.39 -3.22 3.13
CA PHE A 51 7.30 -2.38 3.64
C PHE A 51 5.95 -2.77 3.02
N ILE A 52 5.91 -3.00 1.70
CA ILE A 52 4.69 -3.39 0.99
C ILE A 52 4.18 -4.73 1.52
N ILE A 53 5.06 -5.72 1.69
CA ILE A 53 4.69 -7.04 2.20
C ILE A 53 4.13 -6.93 3.62
N ALA A 54 4.86 -6.28 4.53
CA ALA A 54 4.45 -6.13 5.92
C ALA A 54 3.13 -5.34 6.06
N LEU A 55 2.93 -4.32 5.24
CA LEU A 55 1.68 -3.55 5.23
C LEU A 55 0.52 -4.41 4.70
N ALA A 56 0.72 -5.13 3.59
CA ALA A 56 -0.29 -5.97 2.96
C ALA A 56 -0.79 -7.06 3.91
N GLU A 57 0.13 -7.74 4.61
CA GLU A 57 -0.18 -8.72 5.65
C GLU A 57 -0.99 -8.10 6.80
N ALA A 58 -0.58 -6.92 7.28
CA ALA A 58 -1.24 -6.26 8.39
C ALA A 58 -2.68 -5.79 8.09
N VAL A 59 -2.95 -5.38 6.84
CA VAL A 59 -4.29 -4.91 6.40
C VAL A 59 -5.12 -5.99 5.71
N GLY A 60 -4.54 -7.18 5.47
CA GLY A 60 -5.21 -8.33 4.88
C GLY A 60 -5.62 -8.11 3.41
N VAL A 61 -4.65 -7.72 2.57
CA VAL A 61 -4.78 -7.59 1.11
C VAL A 61 -3.57 -8.24 0.43
N VAL A 62 -3.62 -8.47 -0.88
CA VAL A 62 -2.40 -8.89 -1.60
C VAL A 62 -1.49 -7.70 -1.88
N PRO A 63 -0.15 -7.86 -1.91
CA PRO A 63 0.79 -6.74 -2.13
C PRO A 63 0.52 -5.88 -3.37
N SER A 64 0.01 -6.48 -4.45
CA SER A 64 -0.31 -5.76 -5.69
C SER A 64 -1.47 -4.76 -5.54
N GLU A 65 -2.38 -4.95 -4.59
CA GLU A 65 -3.48 -4.00 -4.34
C GLU A 65 -3.00 -2.66 -3.77
N LEU A 66 -1.81 -2.64 -3.15
CA LEU A 66 -1.18 -1.43 -2.63
C LEU A 66 -0.48 -0.62 -3.73
N LEU A 67 -0.25 -1.22 -4.91
CA LEU A 67 0.48 -0.55 -5.97
C LEU A 67 -0.40 0.52 -6.64
N PRO A 68 0.17 1.69 -6.95
CA PRO A 68 -0.52 2.73 -7.69
C PRO A 68 -1.05 2.25 -9.06
N PRO A 69 -2.15 2.82 -9.58
CA PRO A 69 -2.79 2.37 -10.83
C PRO A 69 -1.88 2.35 -12.06
N GLN A 70 -0.85 3.19 -12.12
CA GLN A 70 0.14 3.15 -13.20
C GLN A 70 0.93 1.83 -13.29
N PHE A 71 0.90 1.01 -12.24
CA PHE A 71 1.50 -0.33 -12.21
C PHE A 71 0.45 -1.45 -12.36
N ALA A 72 -0.84 -1.11 -12.47
CA ALA A 72 -1.86 -2.10 -12.80
C ALA A 72 -1.75 -2.42 -14.29
N SER A 73 -1.32 -3.65 -14.62
CA SER A 73 -1.21 -4.11 -16.00
C SER A 73 -2.58 -4.11 -16.66
N ALA A 74 -2.78 -3.28 -17.69
CA ALA A 74 -4.00 -3.24 -18.49
C ALA A 74 -4.30 -4.56 -19.25
N GLU A 75 -3.35 -5.50 -19.30
CA GLU A 75 -3.40 -6.67 -20.20
C GLU A 75 -3.82 -8.00 -19.53
N LEU A 76 -3.96 -8.08 -18.21
CA LEU A 76 -4.37 -9.33 -17.54
C LEU A 76 -5.90 -9.54 -17.47
N ALA A 77 -6.70 -8.59 -17.96
CA ALA A 77 -8.16 -8.71 -18.02
C ALA A 77 -8.68 -9.46 -19.27
N SER A 78 -7.82 -9.82 -20.23
CA SER A 78 -8.23 -10.39 -21.52
C SER A 78 -7.95 -11.89 -21.70
N LYS A 79 -7.65 -12.64 -20.63
CA LYS A 79 -7.38 -14.09 -20.74
C LYS A 79 -8.09 -14.94 -19.70
N GLU A 80 -9.41 -14.79 -19.59
CA GLU A 80 -10.31 -15.88 -19.19
C GLU A 80 -11.58 -15.76 -20.03
N GLY A 81 -11.53 -16.26 -21.26
CA GLY A 81 -12.65 -16.19 -22.19
C GLY A 81 -12.26 -16.51 -23.64
N GLU A 82 -11.60 -17.65 -23.85
CA GLU A 82 -11.60 -18.34 -25.15
C GLU A 82 -11.87 -19.83 -24.90
#